data_AF-A0A9P2TDN0-F1
#
_entry.id   AF-A0A9P2TDN0-F1
#
_cell.length_a   1.000
_cell.length_b   1.000
_cell.length_c   1.000
_cell.angle_alpha   90.00
_cell.angle_beta   90.00
_cell.angle_gamma   90.00
#
_symmetry.space_group_name_H-M   'P 1'
#
loop_
_entity.id
_entity.type
_entity.pdbx_description
1 polymer ?
#
loop_
_entity_poly.entity_id
_entity_poly.type
_entity_poly.pdbx_seq_one_letter_code
_entity_poly.pdbx_strand_id
1 'polypeptide(L)'
;MTAEENPPAEPELSYEEAREELVAVVRRLESGGLTLKESLALWERGEELAKTCEAWLEGARAKLAAALAEDTPEPEEGAPF
;
A
#
# COMPACT_ATOMS: atom_id res chain seq x y z
N MET A 1 8.68 -0.01 -32.65
CA MET A 1 9.26 0.34 -31.33
C MET A 1 8.11 0.24 -30.35
N THR A 2 7.85 -0.96 -29.85
CA THR A 2 6.82 -1.19 -28.82
C THR A 2 7.42 -0.73 -27.50
N ALA A 3 6.83 0.32 -26.91
CA ALA A 3 7.17 0.76 -25.57
C ALA A 3 6.85 -0.40 -24.61
N GLU A 4 7.88 -0.90 -23.95
CA GLU A 4 7.77 -1.84 -22.85
C GLU A 4 7.15 -1.07 -21.69
N GLU A 5 5.85 -1.25 -21.46
CA GLU A 5 5.19 -0.74 -20.26
C GLU A 5 5.73 -1.54 -19.07
N ASN A 6 6.70 -0.95 -18.38
CA ASN A 6 7.21 -1.47 -17.14
C ASN A 6 6.06 -1.42 -16.11
N PRO A 7 5.58 -2.55 -15.57
CA PRO A 7 4.58 -2.51 -14.52
C PRO A 7 5.11 -1.66 -13.35
N PRO A 8 4.24 -0.98 -12.59
CA PRO A 8 4.67 -0.22 -11.43
C PRO A 8 5.50 -1.17 -10.55
N ALA A 9 6.74 -0.78 -10.26
CA ALA A 9 7.67 -1.58 -9.48
C ALA A 9 6.96 -2.03 -8.20
N GLU A 10 6.75 -3.34 -8.07
CA GLU A 10 6.15 -3.88 -6.86
C GLU A 10 7.08 -3.49 -5.70
N PRO A 11 6.53 -2.95 -4.60
CA PRO A 11 7.35 -2.62 -3.44
C PRO A 11 8.15 -3.86 -3.01
N GLU A 12 9.41 -3.66 -2.63
CA GLU A 12 10.34 -4.76 -2.35
C GLU A 12 9.89 -5.69 -1.21
N LEU A 13 8.94 -5.25 -0.39
CA LEU A 13 8.32 -6.01 0.70
C LEU A 13 6.84 -6.25 0.42
N SER A 14 6.35 -7.45 0.77
CA SER A 14 4.91 -7.69 0.83
C SER A 14 4.25 -6.84 1.91
N TYR A 15 2.92 -6.67 1.82
CA TYR A 15 2.15 -5.93 2.82
C TYR A 15 2.30 -6.55 4.22
N GLU A 16 2.23 -7.88 4.33
CA GLU A 16 2.34 -8.59 5.60
C GLU A 16 3.72 -8.39 6.24
N GLU A 17 4.80 -8.52 5.46
CA GLU A 17 6.16 -8.31 5.94
C GLU A 17 6.38 -6.86 6.40
N ALA A 18 5.97 -5.88 5.59
CA ALA A 18 6.08 -4.47 5.95
C ALA A 18 5.29 -4.14 7.22
N ARG A 19 4.08 -4.72 7.38
CA ARG A 19 3.24 -4.54 8.57
C ARG A 19 3.88 -5.17 9.81
N GLU A 20 4.41 -6.39 9.69
CA GLU A 20 5.06 -7.07 10.82
C GLU A 20 6.31 -6.31 11.29
N GLU A 21 7.13 -5.84 10.36
CA GLU A 21 8.30 -5.03 10.68
C GLU A 21 7.88 -3.70 11.35
N LEU A 22 6.85 -3.03 10.84
CA LEU A 22 6.34 -1.79 11.43
C LEU A 22 5.87 -2.00 12.86
N VAL A 23 5.14 -3.09 13.13
CA VAL A 23 4.72 -3.45 14.49
C VAL A 23 5.93 -3.68 15.40
N ALA A 24 6.98 -4.33 14.91
CA ALA A 24 8.21 -4.54 15.68
C ALA A 24 8.92 -3.22 16.00
N VAL A 25 9.00 -2.30 15.04
CA VAL A 25 9.56 -0.95 15.21
C VAL A 25 8.79 -0.17 16.27
N VAL A 26 7.45 -0.13 16.18
CA VAL A 26 6.59 0.57 17.15
C VAL A 26 6.77 0.00 18.55
N ARG A 27 6.74 -1.34 18.69
CA ARG A 27 6.97 -2.00 20.00
C ARG A 27 8.32 -1.62 20.61
N ARG A 28 9.36 -1.50 19.78
CA ARG A 28 10.70 -1.13 20.26
C ARG A 28 10.75 0.33 20.70
N LEU A 29 10.11 1.23 19.96
CA LEU A 29 9.96 2.64 20.36
C LEU A 29 9.18 2.78 21.68
N GLU A 30 8.08 2.05 21.83
CA GLU A 30 7.23 2.07 23.04
C GLU A 30 7.92 1.46 24.27
N SER A 31 8.81 0.48 24.08
CA SER A 31 9.56 -0.14 25.18
C SER A 31 10.52 0.83 25.88
N GLY A 32 10.87 1.94 25.23
CA GLY A 32 11.84 2.91 25.74
C GLY A 32 13.26 2.35 25.86
N GLY A 33 14.11 3.02 26.62
CA GLY A 33 15.51 2.60 26.85
C GLY A 33 16.46 2.81 25.65
N LEU A 34 15.98 3.45 24.59
CA LEU A 34 16.76 3.81 23.41
C LEU A 34 17.42 5.18 23.58
N THR A 35 18.59 5.35 22.97
CA THR A 35 19.16 6.68 22.77
C THR A 35 18.36 7.47 21.74
N LEU A 36 18.47 8.80 21.76
CA LEU A 36 17.81 9.67 20.77
C LEU A 36 18.12 9.26 19.33
N LYS A 37 19.37 8.89 19.05
CA LYS A 37 19.80 8.48 17.71
C LYS A 37 19.12 7.18 17.26
N GLU A 38 18.99 6.22 18.17
CA GLU A 38 18.30 4.95 17.87
C GLU A 38 16.79 5.16 17.70
N SER A 39 16.18 6.01 18.53
CA SER A 39 14.77 6.38 18.39
C SER A 39 14.48 7.06 17.06
N LEU A 40 15.36 7.96 16.60
CA LEU A 40 15.23 8.60 15.29
C LEU A 40 15.36 7.59 14.14
N ALA A 41 16.36 6.70 14.19
CA ALA A 41 16.54 5.69 13.15
C ALA A 41 15.34 4.72 13.06
N LEU A 42 14.77 4.32 14.21
CA LEU A 42 13.56 3.50 14.23
C LEU A 42 12.34 4.26 13.72
N TRP A 43 12.21 5.55 14.06
CA TRP A 43 11.12 6.37 13.54
C TRP A 43 11.20 6.50 12.01
N GLU A 44 12.37 6.82 11.45
CA GLU A 44 12.56 6.91 10.00
C GLU A 44 12.20 5.60 9.30
N ARG A 45 12.64 4.46 9.85
CA ARG A 45 12.26 3.14 9.32
C ARG A 45 10.76 2.88 9.42
N GLY A 46 10.13 3.29 10.52
CA GLY A 46 8.69 3.19 10.70
C GLY A 46 7.91 4.00 9.65
N GLU A 47 8.36 5.20 9.33
CA GLU A 47 7.76 6.05 8.29
C GLU A 47 7.89 5.43 6.89
N GLU A 48 9.03 4.82 6.57
CA GLU A 48 9.21 4.09 5.30
C GLU A 48 8.24 2.91 5.20
N LEU A 49 8.14 2.09 6.25
CA LEU A 49 7.25 0.93 6.29
C LEU A 49 5.77 1.32 6.22
N ALA A 50 5.39 2.43 6.88
CA ALA A 50 4.04 2.97 6.80
C ALA A 50 3.68 3.38 5.37
N LYS A 51 4.57 4.09 4.67
CA LYS A 51 4.37 4.46 3.26
C LYS A 51 4.24 3.24 2.36
N THR A 52 5.04 2.20 2.58
CA THR A 52 4.92 0.94 1.84
C THR A 52 3.56 0.28 2.07
N CYS A 53 3.09 0.24 3.31
CA CYS A 53 1.77 -0.30 3.65
C CYS A 53 0.65 0.52 2.98
N GLU A 54 0.74 1.84 2.99
CA GLU A 54 -0.23 2.74 2.34
C GLU A 54 -0.28 2.49 0.83
N ALA A 55 0.87 2.41 0.16
CA ALA A 55 0.94 2.15 -1.28
C ALA A 55 0.26 0.82 -1.66
N TRP A 56 0.46 -0.24 -0.86
CA TRP A 56 -0.23 -1.52 -1.04
C TRP A 56 -1.75 -1.38 -0.92
N LEU A 57 -2.23 -0.68 0.10
CA LEU A 57 -3.66 -0.48 0.35
C LEU A 57 -4.31 0.38 -0.74
N GLU A 58 -3.64 1.44 -1.19
CA GLU A 58 -4.12 2.27 -2.30
C GLU A 58 -4.20 1.47 -3.60
N GLY A 59 -3.17 0.68 -3.92
CA GLY A 59 -3.18 -0.21 -5.08
C GLY A 59 -4.32 -1.23 -5.03
N ALA A 60 -4.58 -1.82 -3.87
CA ALA A 60 -5.70 -2.75 -3.69
C ALA A 60 -7.06 -2.06 -3.87
N ARG A 61 -7.23 -0.84 -3.34
CA ARG A 61 -8.46 -0.05 -3.52
C ARG A 61 -8.70 0.32 -4.98
N ALA A 62 -7.66 0.71 -5.70
CA ALA A 62 -7.75 1.03 -7.13
C ALA A 62 -8.18 -0.18 -7.97
N LYS A 63 -7.60 -1.36 -7.69
CA LYS A 63 -7.99 -2.63 -8.35
C LYS A 63 -9.46 -2.97 -8.09
N LEU A 64 -9.92 -2.82 -6.84
CA LEU A 64 -11.31 -3.06 -6.48
C LEU A 64 -12.26 -2.07 -7.18
N ALA A 65 -11.91 -0.79 -7.23
CA ALA A 65 -12.72 0.23 -7.91
C ALA A 65 -12.84 -0.04 -9.41
N ALA A 66 -11.76 -0.47 -10.06
CA ALA A 66 -11.78 -0.85 -11.48
C ALA A 66 -12.71 -2.05 -11.72
N ALA A 67 -12.59 -3.12 -10.91
CA ALA A 67 -13.43 -4.30 -11.04
C ALA A 67 -14.93 -3.99 -10.86
N LEU A 68 -15.27 -3.08 -9.94
CA LEU A 68 -16.67 -2.64 -9.74
C LEU A 68 -17.22 -1.80 -10.89
N ALA A 69 -16.36 -1.01 -11.55
CA ALA A 69 -16.76 -0.22 -12.72
C ALA A 69 -17.03 -1.09 -13.95
N GLU A 70 -16.31 -2.20 -14.12
CA GLU A 70 -16.54 -3.18 -15.19
C GLU A 70 -17.83 -4.00 -14.99
N ASP A 71 -18.27 -4.18 -13.75
CA ASP A 71 -19.45 -5.00 -13.39
C ASP A 71 -20.77 -4.18 -13.34
N THR A 72 -20.71 -2.90 -13.72
CA THR A 72 -21.92 -2.06 -13.84
C THR A 72 -22.51 -2.21 -15.25
N PRO A 73 -23.65 -2.90 -15.43
CA PRO A 73 -24.29 -2.97 -16.73
C PRO A 73 -24.68 -1.56 -17.19
N GLU A 74 -24.35 -1.21 -18.44
CA GLU A 74 -24.84 0.00 -19.08
C GLU A 74 -26.38 0.02 -18.96
N PRO A 75 -27.01 1.14 -18.55
CA PRO A 75 -28.45 1.22 -18.58
C PRO A 75 -28.90 0.97 -20.01
N GLU A 76 -29.74 -0.04 -20.22
CA GLU A 76 -30.37 -0.32 -21.50
C GLU A 76 -31.28 0.84 -21.92
N GLU A 77 -30.68 1.91 -22.46
CA GLU A 77 -31.37 2.97 -23.18
C GLU A 77 -31.88 2.42 -24.51
N GLY A 78 -33.10 1.89 -24.49
CA GLY A 78 -33.86 1.67 -25.72
C GLY A 78 -34.78 0.47 -25.73
N ALA A 79 -35.82 0.48 -24.88
CA ALA A 79 -37.04 -0.26 -25.18
C ALA A 79 -38.13 0.73 -25.62
N PRO A 80 -38.28 1.02 -26.93
CA PRO A 80 -39.49 1.69 -27.41
C PRO A 80 -40.68 0.72 -27.34
N PHE A 81 -41.82 1.25 -26.91
CA PHE A 81 -43.14 0.60 -26.96
C PHE A 81 -43.54 0.24 -28.40
#